data_AF-D8IYK7-F1
#
_entry.id   AF-D8IYK7-F1
#
_cell.length_a   1.000
_cell.length_b   1.000
_cell.length_c   1.000
_cell.angle_alpha   90.00
_cell.angle_beta   90.00
_cell.angle_gamma   90.00
#
_symmetry.space_group_name_H-M   'P 1'
#
loop_
_entity.id
_entity.type
_entity.pdbx_description
1 polymer ?
#
loop_
_entity_poly.entity_id
_entity_poly.type
_entity_poly.pdbx_seq_one_letter_code
_entity_poly.pdbx_strand_id
1 'polypeptide(L)'
;MWKGLLGGALLGLGLGALLSHFGLGGALASMISTILTVALIALAIMFVVRMFRRKSEASQPAPAWAGAAPQAADNASATPQIGSMLKTDQSAAAATQGGFGGGFGNAEQAPAYGVPAGFDTVGFVRNAKTYFIRLQAAWDKADINDIREFTTPEMFAELRLQIQERGAASNQTDVVSLDAEVLGVETVGNDYLASVKFFGFIKEDPTASPAQFAEIWNLSKPAAGQGGWVLAGIQQIDPVSA
;
A
#
# COMPACT_ATOMS: atom_id res chain seq x y z
N MET A 1 -10.69 53.07 33.35
CA MET A 1 -10.48 52.03 34.38
C MET A 1 -9.61 50.94 33.77
N TRP A 2 -8.57 50.50 34.50
CA TRP A 2 -7.74 49.26 34.32
C TRP A 2 -6.98 49.10 32.98
N LYS A 3 -5.66 49.18 32.80
CA LYS A 3 -4.44 48.96 33.62
C LYS A 3 -4.32 47.58 34.26
N GLY A 4 -3.88 46.55 33.51
CA GLY A 4 -3.33 45.34 34.12
C GLY A 4 -3.03 44.18 33.18
N LEU A 5 -1.80 43.69 33.27
CA LEU A 5 -1.36 42.32 32.96
C LEU A 5 -0.76 41.99 31.57
N LEU A 6 0.29 42.74 31.25
CA LEU A 6 1.59 42.18 30.83
C LEU A 6 2.13 41.19 31.89
N GLY A 7 1.63 39.95 31.93
CA GLY A 7 2.05 38.99 32.96
C GLY A 7 2.20 37.53 32.54
N GLY A 8 1.94 37.18 31.27
CA GLY A 8 1.98 35.78 30.82
C GLY A 8 3.35 35.32 30.30
N ALA A 9 4.21 36.24 29.85
CA ALA A 9 5.43 35.87 29.11
C ALA A 9 6.70 35.75 29.97
N LEU A 10 6.64 36.05 31.28
CA LEU A 10 7.81 36.06 32.17
C LEU A 10 7.66 35.18 33.43
N LEU A 11 6.66 34.29 33.47
CA LEU A 11 6.46 33.31 34.56
C LEU A 11 6.77 31.86 34.15
N GLY A 12 7.25 31.63 32.92
CA GLY A 12 7.68 30.31 32.46
C GLY A 12 9.14 29.96 32.74
N LEU A 13 10.01 30.96 32.96
CA LEU A 13 11.45 30.75 33.13
C LEU A 13 11.89 30.56 34.60
N GLY A 14 11.05 30.95 35.56
CA GLY A 14 11.35 30.80 36.99
C GLY A 14 11.13 29.38 37.54
N LEU A 15 10.19 28.62 36.97
CA LEU A 15 9.87 27.26 37.43
C LEU A 15 10.77 26.19 36.80
N GLY A 16 11.38 26.46 35.63
CA GLY A 16 12.37 25.56 35.03
C GLY A 16 13.70 25.51 35.80
N ALA A 17 14.09 26.64 36.41
CA ALA A 17 15.37 26.75 37.11
C ALA A 17 15.38 26.03 38.47
N LEU A 18 14.25 25.95 39.19
CA LEU A 18 14.17 25.23 40.47
C LEU A 18 13.87 23.74 40.32
N LEU A 19 13.23 23.31 39.22
CA LEU A 19 13.08 21.87 38.91
C LEU A 19 14.39 21.22 38.39
N SER A 20 15.38 22.02 38.03
CA SER A 20 16.71 21.55 37.59
C SER A 20 17.61 21.09 38.73
N HIS A 21 17.33 21.44 40.00
CA HIS A 21 18.28 21.18 41.10
C HIS A 21 18.14 19.80 41.76
N PHE A 22 17.08 19.04 41.44
CA PHE A 22 16.85 17.71 42.03
C PHE A 22 17.07 16.53 41.07
N GLY A 23 17.61 16.76 39.86
CA GLY A 23 18.05 15.65 38.97
C GLY A 23 16.97 14.66 38.53
N LEU A 24 15.69 14.98 38.76
CA LEU A 24 14.52 14.13 38.46
C LEU A 24 13.66 14.70 37.31
N GLY A 25 14.20 15.66 36.53
CA GLY A 25 13.45 16.37 35.48
C GLY A 25 13.64 15.85 34.06
N GLY A 26 14.81 15.29 33.70
CA GLY A 26 15.09 14.89 32.30
C GLY A 26 14.43 13.57 31.86
N ALA A 27 14.48 12.56 32.73
CA ALA A 27 13.85 11.26 32.46
C ALA A 27 12.32 11.33 32.63
N LEU A 28 11.81 12.12 33.59
CA LEU A 28 10.38 12.28 33.79
C LEU A 28 9.77 13.19 32.70
N ALA A 29 10.44 14.28 32.29
CA ALA A 29 9.94 15.13 31.21
C ALA A 29 9.93 14.44 29.84
N SER A 30 10.89 13.55 29.56
CA SER A 30 10.87 12.72 28.35
C SER A 30 9.77 11.66 28.38
N MET A 31 9.51 11.05 29.55
CA MET A 31 8.34 10.18 29.72
C MET A 31 7.01 10.93 29.58
N ILE A 32 6.87 12.13 30.15
CA ILE A 32 5.64 12.94 30.02
C ILE A 32 5.46 13.43 28.57
N SER A 33 6.54 13.82 27.88
CA SER A 33 6.49 14.24 26.48
C SER A 33 6.07 13.08 25.56
N THR A 34 6.63 11.89 25.75
CA THR A 34 6.24 10.70 24.98
C THR A 34 4.80 10.27 25.29
N ILE A 35 4.39 10.27 26.56
CA ILE A 35 3.00 9.98 26.96
C ILE A 35 2.03 11.01 26.37
N LEU A 36 2.37 12.30 26.35
CA LEU A 36 1.55 13.35 25.73
C LEU A 36 1.45 13.19 24.21
N THR A 37 2.55 12.83 23.55
CA THR A 37 2.57 12.60 22.09
C THR A 37 1.72 11.39 21.72
N VAL A 38 1.85 10.29 22.48
CA VAL A 38 1.02 9.09 22.30
C VAL A 38 -0.45 9.38 22.61
N ALA A 39 -0.75 10.17 23.64
CA ALA A 39 -2.11 10.57 23.97
C ALA A 39 -2.74 11.46 22.87
N LEU A 40 -1.97 12.35 22.25
CA LEU A 40 -2.43 13.16 21.12
C LEU A 40 -2.72 12.32 19.87
N ILE A 41 -1.85 11.35 19.56
CA ILE A 41 -2.06 10.42 18.44
C ILE A 41 -3.30 9.55 18.71
N ALA A 42 -3.48 9.05 19.94
CA ALA A 42 -4.64 8.28 20.33
C ALA A 42 -5.95 9.11 20.24
N LEU A 43 -5.92 10.39 20.65
CA LEU A 43 -7.05 11.31 20.48
C LEU A 43 -7.34 11.61 19.00
N ALA A 44 -6.31 11.73 18.15
CA ALA A 44 -6.48 11.95 16.72
C ALA A 44 -7.14 10.72 16.05
N ILE A 45 -6.66 9.51 16.34
CA ILE A 45 -7.27 8.26 15.85
C ILE A 45 -8.71 8.13 16.36
N MET A 46 -8.95 8.38 17.66
CA MET A 46 -10.29 8.35 18.24
C MET A 46 -11.22 9.39 17.59
N PHE A 47 -10.72 10.59 17.28
CA PHE A 47 -11.49 11.65 16.64
C PHE A 47 -11.87 11.29 15.20
N VAL A 48 -10.95 10.70 14.44
CA VAL A 48 -11.19 10.18 13.08
C VAL A 48 -12.23 9.06 13.11
N VAL A 49 -12.05 8.05 13.98
CA VAL A 49 -13.02 6.96 14.17
C VAL A 49 -14.39 7.48 14.62
N ARG A 50 -14.43 8.45 15.53
CA ARG A 50 -15.68 9.09 16.00
C ARG A 50 -16.35 9.91 14.90
N MET A 51 -15.60 10.55 14.02
CA MET A 51 -16.15 11.30 12.88
C MET A 51 -16.79 10.36 11.85
N PHE A 52 -16.16 9.22 11.57
CA PHE A 52 -16.71 8.20 10.68
C PHE A 52 -17.88 7.43 11.30
N ARG A 53 -17.86 7.19 12.62
CA ARG A 53 -19.00 6.61 13.36
C ARG A 53 -20.19 7.56 13.50
N ARG A 54 -19.96 8.88 13.60
CA ARG A 54 -21.05 9.88 13.59
C ARG A 54 -21.73 10.00 12.23
N LYS A 55 -21.04 9.67 11.12
CA LYS A 55 -21.66 9.54 9.80
C LYS A 55 -22.51 8.27 9.64
N SER A 56 -22.41 7.32 10.57
CA SER A 56 -23.19 6.07 10.56
C SER A 56 -24.33 6.04 11.60
N GLU A 57 -24.53 7.09 12.40
CA GLU A 57 -25.61 7.21 13.40
C GLU A 57 -26.83 8.05 12.94
N ALA A 58 -26.99 8.29 11.63
CA ALA A 58 -28.20 8.91 11.07
C ALA A 58 -29.32 7.90 10.73
N SER A 59 -29.35 6.74 11.39
CA SER A 59 -30.43 5.76 11.23
C SER A 59 -30.59 4.92 12.51
N GLN A 60 -31.50 5.35 13.39
CA GLN A 60 -32.10 4.53 14.47
C GLN A 60 -33.44 3.92 13.97
N PRO A 61 -34.13 3.04 14.73
CA PRO A 61 -33.75 1.78 15.37
C PRO A 61 -34.79 0.63 15.11
N ALA A 62 -34.67 -0.51 15.82
CA ALA A 62 -35.73 -1.48 16.25
C ALA A 62 -35.69 -2.94 15.65
N PRO A 63 -36.41 -3.94 16.24
CA PRO A 63 -35.80 -4.97 17.12
C PRO A 63 -36.14 -6.46 16.81
N ALA A 64 -35.40 -7.36 17.47
CA ALA A 64 -35.73 -8.74 17.93
C ALA A 64 -36.10 -9.86 16.92
N TRP A 65 -35.41 -11.02 16.96
CA TRP A 65 -35.84 -12.25 17.67
C TRP A 65 -34.84 -13.41 17.50
N ALA A 66 -34.96 -14.37 18.43
CA ALA A 66 -34.02 -15.40 18.86
C ALA A 66 -33.88 -16.65 17.96
N GLY A 67 -32.75 -17.37 18.11
CA GLY A 67 -32.56 -18.75 17.65
C GLY A 67 -31.13 -19.24 17.94
N ALA A 68 -30.99 -20.34 18.69
CA ALA A 68 -29.76 -20.79 19.35
C ALA A 68 -28.94 -21.86 18.58
N ALA A 69 -27.59 -21.69 18.60
CA ALA A 69 -26.45 -22.64 18.83
C ALA A 69 -26.39 -24.05 18.16
N PRO A 70 -25.23 -24.75 18.20
CA PRO A 70 -23.82 -24.38 17.92
C PRO A 70 -23.11 -25.41 16.99
N GLN A 71 -21.83 -25.21 16.59
CA GLN A 71 -20.70 -26.18 16.66
C GLN A 71 -19.48 -25.76 15.79
N ALA A 72 -18.28 -25.97 16.38
CA ALA A 72 -16.97 -26.32 15.79
C ALA A 72 -15.96 -25.20 15.39
N ALA A 73 -14.96 -25.07 16.26
CA ALA A 73 -13.58 -24.64 15.99
C ALA A 73 -12.84 -25.71 15.11
N ASP A 74 -11.68 -25.51 14.47
CA ASP A 74 -10.52 -24.67 14.77
C ASP A 74 -9.51 -24.71 13.60
N ASN A 75 -8.51 -23.81 13.67
CA ASN A 75 -7.20 -23.75 12.96
C ASN A 75 -7.06 -22.74 11.81
N ALA A 76 -6.71 -21.50 12.19
CA ALA A 76 -6.10 -20.50 11.32
C ALA A 76 -4.64 -20.27 11.74
N SER A 77 -3.72 -20.52 10.80
CA SER A 77 -2.31 -20.13 10.87
C SER A 77 -2.16 -18.65 10.47
N ALA A 78 -1.39 -17.90 11.26
CA ALA A 78 -1.32 -16.45 11.23
C ALA A 78 -0.28 -15.91 10.22
N THR A 79 -0.73 -15.03 9.31
CA THR A 79 0.08 -14.07 8.54
C THR A 79 -0.70 -12.74 8.52
N PRO A 80 -0.06 -11.57 8.72
CA PRO A 80 -0.77 -10.32 8.95
C PRO A 80 -1.50 -9.81 7.70
N GLN A 81 -2.80 -9.56 7.88
CA GLN A 81 -3.74 -9.09 6.87
C GLN A 81 -3.59 -7.58 6.69
N ILE A 82 -3.08 -7.15 5.53
CA ILE A 82 -3.07 -5.74 5.11
C ILE A 82 -4.26 -5.54 4.17
N GLY A 83 -5.22 -4.71 4.59
CA GLY A 83 -6.06 -3.96 3.65
C GLY A 83 -7.47 -4.48 3.39
N SER A 84 -8.43 -3.66 3.84
CA SER A 84 -9.78 -3.47 3.29
C SER A 84 -10.89 -4.47 3.67
N MET A 85 -11.62 -4.05 4.71
CA MET A 85 -12.96 -4.50 5.01
C MET A 85 -13.94 -3.79 4.07
N LEU A 86 -14.40 -4.45 3.00
CA LEU A 86 -15.63 -4.06 2.31
C LEU A 86 -16.49 -5.30 2.10
N LYS A 87 -17.52 -5.40 2.94
CA LYS A 87 -18.52 -6.47 2.94
C LYS A 87 -19.66 -6.01 2.05
N THR A 88 -19.77 -6.57 0.84
CA THR A 88 -20.92 -6.33 -0.04
C THR A 88 -22.00 -7.35 0.31
N ASP A 89 -22.96 -6.94 1.15
CA ASP A 89 -24.22 -7.66 1.32
C ASP A 89 -25.09 -7.42 0.08
N GLN A 90 -25.19 -8.43 -0.78
CA GLN A 90 -26.13 -8.49 -1.88
C GLN A 90 -27.44 -9.11 -1.40
N SER A 91 -28.47 -8.29 -1.22
CA SER A 91 -29.86 -8.77 -1.09
C SER A 91 -30.61 -8.48 -2.38
N ALA A 92 -31.08 -9.55 -3.01
CA ALA A 92 -31.86 -9.53 -4.24
C ALA A 92 -33.31 -9.12 -3.96
N ALA A 93 -33.82 -8.15 -4.71
CA ALA A 93 -35.24 -7.90 -4.85
C ALA A 93 -35.57 -7.74 -6.35
N ALA A 94 -36.44 -8.62 -6.82
CA ALA A 94 -36.89 -8.70 -8.20
C ALA A 94 -37.79 -7.52 -8.59
N ALA A 95 -37.55 -6.93 -9.76
CA ALA A 95 -38.53 -6.11 -10.47
C ALA A 95 -38.36 -6.21 -11.99
N THR A 96 -39.37 -6.86 -12.56
CA THR A 96 -39.92 -6.94 -13.90
C THR A 96 -39.61 -5.80 -14.89
N GLN A 97 -38.85 -6.16 -15.94
CA GLN A 97 -39.12 -5.98 -17.38
C GLN A 97 -39.62 -4.62 -17.92
N GLY A 98 -38.77 -3.96 -18.72
CA GLY A 98 -39.16 -2.91 -19.67
C GLY A 98 -37.96 -2.12 -20.19
N GLY A 99 -37.56 -2.35 -21.44
CA GLY A 99 -36.31 -1.87 -22.01
C GLY A 99 -36.21 -0.36 -22.25
N PHE A 100 -35.02 0.19 -21.99
CA PHE A 100 -34.36 1.20 -22.80
C PHE A 100 -32.86 1.17 -22.45
N GLY A 101 -31.99 1.09 -23.45
CA GLY A 101 -30.55 0.91 -23.26
C GLY A 101 -29.89 2.11 -22.60
N GLY A 102 -29.08 1.85 -21.58
CA GLY A 102 -28.24 2.82 -20.89
C GLY A 102 -27.27 2.06 -19.98
N GLY A 103 -26.06 1.85 -20.48
CA GLY A 103 -25.04 0.98 -19.91
C GLY A 103 -24.55 1.38 -18.52
N PHE A 104 -24.23 0.32 -17.79
CA PHE A 104 -23.68 0.17 -16.45
C PHE A 104 -22.55 1.15 -16.08
N GLY A 105 -22.61 1.60 -14.83
CA GLY A 105 -21.63 2.48 -14.21
C GLY A 105 -20.23 1.87 -14.15
N ASN A 106 -19.27 2.74 -14.45
CA ASN A 106 -17.83 2.55 -14.37
C ASN A 106 -17.40 1.81 -13.10
N ALA A 107 -16.86 0.60 -13.28
CA ALA A 107 -15.66 0.25 -12.53
C ALA A 107 -14.60 1.28 -12.91
N GLU A 108 -13.81 1.76 -11.95
CA GLU A 108 -12.67 2.63 -12.23
C GLU A 108 -11.62 1.81 -13.00
N GLN A 109 -11.84 1.68 -14.31
CA GLN A 109 -10.86 1.19 -15.26
C GLN A 109 -9.70 2.17 -15.18
N ALA A 110 -8.53 1.66 -14.79
CA ALA A 110 -7.28 2.37 -15.05
C ALA A 110 -7.35 2.87 -16.51
N PRO A 111 -7.05 4.15 -16.77
CA PRO A 111 -7.13 4.70 -18.12
C PRO A 111 -6.32 3.79 -19.06
N ALA A 112 -7.02 3.14 -20.00
CA ALA A 112 -6.40 2.27 -20.98
C ALA A 112 -5.67 3.14 -21.99
N TYR A 113 -4.48 3.62 -21.62
CA TYR A 113 -3.56 4.25 -22.56
C TYR A 113 -3.09 3.14 -23.51
N GLY A 114 -3.68 3.05 -24.71
CA GLY A 114 -3.29 2.03 -25.66
C GLY A 114 -1.80 2.08 -26.02
N VAL A 115 -1.26 0.97 -26.50
CA VAL A 115 0.14 0.91 -26.95
C VAL A 115 0.32 1.78 -28.21
N PRO A 116 1.26 2.74 -28.24
CA PRO A 116 1.50 3.60 -29.39
C PRO A 116 1.85 2.82 -30.66
N ALA A 117 1.42 3.32 -31.82
CA ALA A 117 1.75 2.72 -33.10
C ALA A 117 3.28 2.70 -33.32
N GLY A 118 3.81 1.53 -33.69
CA GLY A 118 5.26 1.33 -33.93
C GLY A 118 6.08 1.03 -32.67
N PHE A 119 5.46 0.91 -31.49
CA PHE A 119 6.14 0.38 -30.31
C PHE A 119 6.47 -1.11 -30.50
N ASP A 120 7.72 -1.49 -30.26
CA ASP A 120 8.14 -2.90 -30.30
C ASP A 120 7.67 -3.64 -29.03
N THR A 121 6.38 -3.97 -28.99
CA THR A 121 5.76 -4.69 -27.87
C THR A 121 6.44 -6.03 -27.61
N VAL A 122 6.83 -6.76 -28.66
CA VAL A 122 7.40 -8.11 -28.52
C VAL A 122 8.80 -8.03 -27.90
N GLY A 123 9.66 -7.15 -28.41
CA GLY A 123 10.98 -6.93 -27.84
C GLY A 123 10.91 -6.36 -26.42
N PHE A 124 9.98 -5.44 -26.18
CA PHE A 124 9.76 -4.87 -24.86
C PHE A 124 9.30 -5.90 -23.84
N VAL A 125 8.28 -6.72 -24.15
CA VAL A 125 7.80 -7.80 -23.27
C VAL A 125 8.90 -8.79 -22.94
N ARG A 126 9.73 -9.16 -23.92
CA ARG A 126 10.88 -10.05 -23.68
C ARG A 126 11.85 -9.45 -22.66
N ASN A 127 12.19 -8.18 -22.81
CA ASN A 127 13.08 -7.48 -21.86
C ASN A 127 12.42 -7.31 -20.48
N ALA A 128 11.12 -7.01 -20.45
CA ALA A 128 10.36 -6.85 -19.21
C ALA A 128 10.32 -8.17 -18.41
N LYS A 129 10.13 -9.32 -19.06
CA LYS A 129 10.23 -10.63 -18.40
C LYS A 129 11.64 -10.88 -17.82
N THR A 130 12.71 -10.51 -18.52
CA THR A 130 14.08 -10.59 -17.97
C THR A 130 14.24 -9.74 -16.71
N TYR A 131 13.67 -8.53 -16.71
CA TYR A 131 13.69 -7.64 -15.54
C TYR A 131 12.93 -8.23 -14.36
N PHE A 132 11.78 -8.88 -14.61
CA PHE A 132 11.04 -9.58 -13.59
C PHE A 132 11.92 -10.62 -12.88
N ILE A 133 12.52 -11.53 -13.64
CA ILE A 133 13.40 -12.57 -13.09
C ILE A 133 14.61 -11.96 -12.35
N ARG A 134 15.22 -10.90 -12.90
CA ARG A 134 16.35 -10.22 -12.26
C ARG A 134 15.96 -9.63 -10.91
N LEU A 135 14.81 -8.95 -10.82
CA LEU A 135 14.36 -8.39 -9.55
C LEU A 135 14.10 -9.47 -8.51
N GLN A 136 13.45 -10.57 -8.88
CA GLN A 136 13.21 -11.69 -7.95
C GLN A 136 14.55 -12.21 -7.41
N ALA A 137 15.53 -12.45 -8.28
CA ALA A 137 16.85 -12.93 -7.88
C ALA A 137 17.63 -11.93 -7.01
N ALA A 138 17.53 -10.63 -7.29
CA ALA A 138 18.17 -9.59 -6.49
C ALA A 138 17.48 -9.42 -5.12
N TRP A 139 16.15 -9.47 -5.10
CA TRP A 139 15.32 -9.41 -3.91
C TRP A 139 15.60 -10.59 -2.98
N ASP A 140 15.67 -11.81 -3.51
CA ASP A 140 15.96 -13.03 -2.76
C ASP A 140 17.33 -12.95 -2.07
N LYS A 141 18.33 -12.41 -2.76
CA LYS A 141 19.69 -12.24 -2.25
C LYS A 141 19.89 -11.01 -1.37
N ALA A 142 18.87 -10.15 -1.23
CA ALA A 142 19.01 -8.83 -0.65
C ALA A 142 20.11 -7.97 -1.33
N ASP A 143 20.29 -8.11 -2.64
CA ASP A 143 21.34 -7.41 -3.40
C ASP A 143 20.91 -5.96 -3.73
N ILE A 144 21.12 -5.08 -2.76
CA ILE A 144 20.79 -3.65 -2.86
C ILE A 144 21.54 -2.96 -4.01
N ASN A 145 22.73 -3.44 -4.38
CA ASN A 145 23.49 -2.83 -5.48
C ASN A 145 22.83 -3.15 -6.82
N ASP A 146 22.44 -4.42 -7.04
CA ASP A 146 21.76 -4.82 -8.27
C ASP A 146 20.42 -4.08 -8.41
N ILE A 147 19.59 -4.07 -7.36
CA ILE A 147 18.28 -3.39 -7.35
C ILE A 147 18.43 -1.93 -7.79
N ARG A 148 19.42 -1.21 -7.26
CA ARG A 148 19.64 0.20 -7.58
C ARG A 148 19.87 0.47 -9.06
N GLU A 149 20.46 -0.46 -9.81
CA GLU A 149 20.81 -0.25 -11.22
C GLU A 149 19.60 -0.19 -12.15
N PHE A 150 18.48 -0.79 -11.76
CA PHE A 150 17.32 -0.92 -12.63
C PHE A 150 16.02 -0.42 -11.99
N THR A 151 16.09 0.29 -10.87
CA THR A 151 14.94 0.96 -10.25
C THR A 151 15.13 2.48 -10.22
N THR A 152 14.04 3.24 -10.23
CA THR A 152 14.08 4.67 -9.92
C THR A 152 14.56 4.90 -8.47
N PRO A 153 15.08 6.09 -8.13
CA PRO A 153 15.49 6.41 -6.77
C PRO A 153 14.38 6.20 -5.72
N GLU A 154 13.14 6.50 -6.10
CA GLU A 154 11.96 6.35 -5.24
C GLU A 154 11.64 4.88 -4.99
N MET A 155 11.56 4.07 -6.05
CA MET A 155 11.32 2.63 -5.94
C MET A 155 12.46 1.92 -5.20
N PHE A 156 13.71 2.33 -5.44
CA PHE A 156 14.88 1.84 -4.72
C PHE A 156 14.75 2.07 -3.21
N ALA A 157 14.34 3.27 -2.80
CA ALA A 157 14.19 3.61 -1.39
C ALA A 157 13.14 2.73 -0.71
N GLU A 158 12.03 2.46 -1.39
CA GLU A 158 10.98 1.56 -0.91
C GLU A 158 11.48 0.13 -0.76
N LEU A 159 12.03 -0.47 -1.81
CA LEU A 159 12.52 -1.86 -1.78
C LEU A 159 13.61 -2.05 -0.73
N ARG A 160 14.51 -1.07 -0.59
CA ARG A 160 15.56 -1.11 0.43
C ARG A 160 14.98 -1.08 1.84
N LEU A 161 13.88 -0.35 2.07
CA LEU A 161 13.20 -0.35 3.37
C LEU A 161 12.60 -1.73 3.67
N GLN A 162 11.88 -2.31 2.71
CA GLN A 162 11.27 -3.63 2.88
C GLN A 162 12.32 -4.74 3.09
N ILE A 163 13.46 -4.69 2.39
CA ILE A 163 14.58 -5.62 2.62
C ILE A 163 15.16 -5.45 4.03
N GLN A 164 15.27 -4.22 4.54
CA GLN A 164 15.72 -3.98 5.92
C GLN A 164 14.73 -4.51 6.95
N GLU A 165 13.43 -4.35 6.71
CA GLU A 165 12.36 -4.88 7.57
C GLU A 165 12.33 -6.40 7.60
N ARG A 166 12.58 -7.05 6.45
CA ARG A 166 12.74 -8.51 6.36
C ARG A 166 13.94 -9.02 7.16
N GLY A 167 15.00 -8.22 7.28
CA GLY A 167 16.21 -8.57 8.01
C GLY A 167 16.93 -9.78 7.40
N ALA A 168 17.42 -10.68 8.25
CA ALA A 168 18.19 -11.86 7.84
C ALA A 168 17.33 -13.07 7.44
N ALA A 169 16.01 -12.91 7.31
CA ALA A 169 15.15 -13.99 6.85
C ALA A 169 15.51 -14.37 5.41
N SER A 170 15.70 -15.67 5.17
CA SER A 170 15.91 -16.20 3.83
C SER A 170 14.67 -15.99 2.96
N ASN A 171 14.88 -15.64 1.70
CA ASN A 171 13.83 -15.56 0.71
C ASN A 171 14.28 -16.30 -0.55
N GLN A 172 13.40 -17.09 -1.15
CA GLN A 172 13.70 -17.78 -2.40
C GLN A 172 12.43 -17.86 -3.24
N THR A 173 12.47 -17.27 -4.41
CA THR A 173 11.36 -17.21 -5.34
C THR A 173 11.68 -18.04 -6.58
N ASP A 174 10.95 -19.14 -6.78
CA ASP A 174 11.03 -19.94 -8.01
C ASP A 174 9.91 -19.51 -8.96
N VAL A 175 10.26 -19.02 -10.15
CA VAL A 175 9.30 -18.65 -11.18
C VAL A 175 8.93 -19.87 -12.03
N VAL A 176 7.72 -20.38 -11.85
CA VAL A 176 7.22 -21.60 -12.52
C VAL A 176 6.70 -21.27 -13.91
N SER A 177 5.92 -20.19 -14.02
CA SER A 177 5.51 -19.62 -15.31
C SER A 177 5.42 -18.11 -15.20
N LEU A 178 5.71 -17.42 -16.31
CA LEU A 178 5.71 -15.97 -16.39
C LEU A 178 5.16 -15.51 -17.73
N ASP A 179 3.99 -14.91 -17.69
CA ASP A 179 3.36 -14.21 -18.79
C ASP A 179 3.33 -12.71 -18.55
N ALA A 180 3.22 -11.96 -19.64
CA ALA A 180 3.29 -10.51 -19.59
C ALA A 180 2.49 -9.87 -20.73
N GLU A 181 1.78 -8.81 -20.40
CA GLU A 181 0.94 -8.04 -21.32
C GLU A 181 1.22 -6.54 -21.14
N VAL A 182 1.53 -5.84 -22.22
CA VAL A 182 1.69 -4.38 -22.16
C VAL A 182 0.31 -3.75 -22.11
N LEU A 183 0.02 -3.06 -21.01
CA LEU A 183 -1.25 -2.36 -20.82
C LEU A 183 -1.24 -1.02 -21.55
N GLY A 184 -0.08 -0.35 -21.59
CA GLY A 184 0.02 0.96 -22.18
C GLY A 184 1.41 1.57 -22.16
N VAL A 185 1.61 2.57 -23.01
CA VAL A 185 2.77 3.45 -22.96
C VAL A 185 2.32 4.88 -23.15
N GLU A 186 2.68 5.74 -22.21
CA GLU A 186 2.37 7.16 -22.23
C GLU A 186 3.63 8.00 -22.04
N THR A 187 3.50 9.31 -22.24
CA THR A 187 4.56 10.29 -21.98
C THR A 187 4.14 11.14 -20.80
N VAL A 188 4.90 11.10 -19.72
CA VAL A 188 4.64 11.85 -18.49
C VAL A 188 5.79 12.81 -18.27
N GLY A 189 5.54 14.11 -18.46
CA GLY A 189 6.59 15.13 -18.39
C GLY A 189 7.69 14.87 -19.42
N ASN A 190 8.90 14.57 -18.95
CA ASN A 190 10.07 14.29 -19.79
C ASN A 190 10.41 12.80 -19.89
N ASP A 191 9.53 11.91 -19.41
CA ASP A 191 9.76 10.47 -19.40
C ASP A 191 8.67 9.73 -20.18
N TYR A 192 9.04 8.58 -20.75
CA TYR A 192 8.09 7.58 -21.18
C TYR A 192 7.76 6.68 -19.99
N LEU A 193 6.48 6.39 -19.79
CA LEU A 193 5.99 5.44 -18.80
C LEU A 193 5.31 4.29 -19.52
N ALA A 194 5.71 3.06 -19.23
CA ALA A 194 5.11 1.85 -19.78
C ALA A 194 4.58 0.97 -18.65
N SER A 195 3.32 0.57 -18.75
CA SER A 195 2.68 -0.33 -17.78
C SER A 195 2.60 -1.73 -18.36
N VAL A 196 3.09 -2.72 -17.61
CA VAL A 196 3.10 -4.14 -17.99
C VAL A 196 2.44 -4.96 -16.90
N LYS A 197 1.43 -5.73 -17.24
CA LYS A 197 0.84 -6.75 -16.37
C LYS A 197 1.67 -8.03 -16.49
N PHE A 198 2.24 -8.49 -15.39
CA PHE A 198 2.82 -9.81 -15.24
C PHE A 198 1.84 -10.74 -14.53
N PHE A 199 1.80 -12.00 -14.94
CA PHE A 199 0.98 -13.02 -14.28
C PHE A 199 1.54 -14.42 -14.53
N GLY A 200 1.18 -15.38 -13.69
CA GLY A 200 1.63 -16.76 -13.81
C GLY A 200 1.65 -17.46 -12.47
N PHE A 201 2.65 -18.32 -12.28
CA PHE A 201 2.83 -19.10 -11.06
C PHE A 201 4.23 -18.94 -10.50
N ILE A 202 4.32 -18.68 -9.19
CA ILE A 202 5.57 -18.59 -8.42
C ILE A 202 5.52 -19.50 -7.19
N LYS A 203 6.68 -19.85 -6.66
CA LYS A 203 6.82 -20.46 -5.33
C LYS A 203 7.70 -19.57 -4.48
N GLU A 204 7.24 -19.17 -3.32
CA GLU A 204 8.00 -18.34 -2.36
C GLU A 204 8.80 -19.17 -1.35
N ASP A 205 8.59 -20.49 -1.35
CA ASP A 205 9.34 -21.46 -0.58
C ASP A 205 9.59 -22.71 -1.45
N PRO A 206 10.79 -23.32 -1.41
CA PRO A 206 11.11 -24.53 -2.17
C PRO A 206 10.12 -25.69 -1.96
N THR A 207 9.51 -25.77 -0.78
CA THR A 207 8.55 -26.81 -0.38
C THR A 207 7.09 -26.42 -0.60
N ALA A 208 6.80 -25.14 -0.88
CA ALA A 208 5.45 -24.67 -1.14
C ALA A 208 4.93 -25.13 -2.52
N SER A 209 3.61 -25.28 -2.62
CA SER A 209 2.94 -25.43 -3.91
C SER A 209 3.00 -24.12 -4.72
N PRO A 210 3.10 -24.18 -6.06
CA PRO A 210 3.01 -22.98 -6.89
C PRO A 210 1.72 -22.20 -6.62
N ALA A 211 1.85 -20.91 -6.34
CA ALA A 211 0.76 -19.97 -6.15
C ALA A 211 0.62 -19.08 -7.39
N GLN A 212 -0.62 -18.74 -7.74
CA GLN A 212 -0.87 -17.79 -8.82
C GLN A 212 -0.52 -16.38 -8.34
N PHE A 213 0.09 -15.58 -9.21
CA PHE A 213 0.36 -14.17 -8.96
C PHE A 213 -0.07 -13.31 -10.15
N ALA A 214 -0.35 -12.05 -9.87
CA ALA A 214 -0.56 -11.02 -10.88
C ALA A 214 -0.08 -9.66 -10.35
N GLU A 215 0.69 -8.95 -11.16
CA GLU A 215 1.28 -7.66 -10.81
C GLU A 215 1.29 -6.71 -12.01
N ILE A 216 1.13 -5.41 -11.76
CA ILE A 216 1.36 -4.37 -12.76
C ILE A 216 2.64 -3.64 -12.41
N TRP A 217 3.56 -3.60 -13.36
CA TRP A 217 4.83 -2.91 -13.23
C TRP A 217 4.81 -1.68 -14.12
N ASN A 218 5.24 -0.55 -13.55
CA ASN A 218 5.43 0.68 -14.27
C ASN A 218 6.93 0.87 -14.50
N LEU A 219 7.32 0.84 -15.77
CA LEU A 219 8.69 1.07 -16.21
C LEU A 219 8.79 2.49 -16.76
N SER A 220 9.83 3.24 -16.38
CA SER A 220 10.09 4.57 -16.93
C SER A 220 11.40 4.59 -17.71
N LYS A 221 11.48 5.46 -18.72
CA LYS A 221 12.75 5.84 -19.34
C LYS A 221 12.73 7.33 -19.71
N PRO A 222 13.88 8.01 -19.73
CA PRO A 222 13.97 9.37 -20.25
C PRO A 222 13.47 9.46 -21.71
N ALA A 223 12.64 10.46 -22.01
CA ALA A 223 12.19 10.72 -23.38
C ALA A 223 13.31 11.30 -24.26
N ALA A 224 14.26 11.98 -23.62
CA ALA A 224 15.46 12.50 -24.26
C ALA A 224 16.71 12.08 -23.48
N GLY A 225 17.81 11.88 -24.21
CA GLY A 225 19.09 11.47 -23.63
C GLY A 225 19.31 9.96 -23.64
N GLN A 226 20.31 9.51 -22.88
CA GLN A 226 20.64 8.10 -22.73
C GLN A 226 19.99 7.56 -21.45
N GLY A 227 19.37 6.39 -21.54
CA GLY A 227 18.73 5.74 -20.40
C GLY A 227 17.88 4.56 -20.87
N GLY A 228 18.04 3.42 -20.21
CA GLY A 228 17.17 2.27 -20.41
C GLY A 228 15.85 2.40 -19.64
N TRP A 229 14.97 1.43 -19.83
CA TRP A 229 13.82 1.26 -18.94
C TRP A 229 14.32 0.90 -17.54
N VAL A 230 13.71 1.49 -16.53
CA VAL A 230 13.91 1.20 -15.10
C VAL A 230 12.56 1.08 -14.41
N LEU A 231 12.50 0.30 -13.34
CA LEU A 231 11.28 0.10 -12.55
C LEU A 231 10.96 1.32 -11.69
N ALA A 232 9.80 1.91 -11.93
CA ALA A 232 9.29 3.08 -11.21
C ALA A 232 8.19 2.73 -10.20
N GLY A 233 7.55 1.56 -10.33
CA GLY A 233 6.51 1.13 -9.39
C GLY A 233 6.02 -0.29 -9.65
N ILE A 234 5.56 -0.95 -8.60
CA ILE A 234 4.91 -2.27 -8.63
C ILE A 234 3.55 -2.15 -7.96
N GLN A 235 2.52 -2.76 -8.54
CA GLN A 235 1.22 -2.96 -7.91
C GLN A 235 0.85 -4.43 -7.97
N GLN A 236 0.64 -5.06 -6.81
CA GLN A 236 0.00 -6.38 -6.76
C GLN A 236 -1.49 -6.24 -7.04
N ILE A 237 -2.02 -7.14 -7.86
CA ILE A 237 -3.44 -7.22 -8.16
C ILE A 237 -3.96 -8.62 -7.85
N ASP A 238 -5.27 -8.74 -7.64
CA ASP A 238 -5.89 -10.04 -7.39
C ASP A 238 -5.71 -10.94 -8.63
N PRO A 239 -5.02 -12.10 -8.51
CA PRO A 239 -4.79 -13.00 -9.63
C PRO A 239 -6.08 -13.61 -10.20
N VAL A 240 -7.19 -13.61 -9.46
CA VAL A 240 -8.50 -14.09 -9.93
C VAL A 240 -9.16 -13.07 -10.87
N SER A 241 -8.76 -11.80 -10.79
CA SER A 241 -9.27 -10.70 -11.61
C SER A 241 -8.37 -10.38 -12.82
N ALA A 242 -7.28 -11.16 -13.02
CA ALA A 242 -6.19 -10.86 -13.94
C ALA A 242 -6.28 -11.56 -15.31
#